data_AF-A0A7S0B615-F1
#
_entry.id   AF-A0A7S0B615-F1
#
_cell.length_a   1.000
_cell.length_b   1.000
_cell.length_c   1.000
_cell.angle_alpha   90.00
_cell.angle_beta   90.00
_cell.angle_gamma   90.00
#
_symmetry.space_group_name_H-M   'P 1'
#
loop_
_entity.id
_entity.type
_entity.pdbx_description
1 polymer ?
#
loop_
_entity_poly.entity_id
_entity_poly.type
_entity_poly.pdbx_seq_one_letter_code
_entity_poly.pdbx_strand_id
1 'polypeptide(L)'
;GNVRAEPGVPGRDAWVGQVEELVRARSRVDDFAHLGIGGLKVRQVTRIHHRSLRIVCDELLDRLELEAHHQFEYLFYVPDPEHGIAEYRAVAEEGLRSVTAQNRPALLTNSVAVAEAPRLEHLANTEAGQAVARAVRRAVQQWQELPLAEQPRNDMCPKLPVITGGMLLICGVYLCDPQPASPVCFEGAAGGVHTSWPQEVPSATPQGGGVGTHRQTVFRCKSDDPSQKVWRISQPDLVLPEYLVELEYVYNTGLIQPQLAEKDDAFGPFYSLLRDFSCCTGLSRRTPQSEDAGADCAALHCTPSL
;
A
#
# COMPACT_ATOMS: atom_id res chain seq x y z
N GLY A 1 -20.01 4.38 -8.08
CA GLY A 1 -19.51 5.47 -7.23
C GLY A 1 -18.40 6.22 -7.95
N ASN A 2 -17.87 7.28 -7.33
CA ASN A 2 -16.75 8.08 -7.88
C ASN A 2 -15.42 7.31 -7.91
N VAL A 3 -15.30 6.31 -7.04
CA VAL A 3 -14.18 5.38 -6.98
C VAL A 3 -14.67 3.97 -7.30
N ARG A 4 -13.92 3.25 -8.15
CA ARG A 4 -14.11 1.83 -8.45
C ARG A 4 -12.77 1.12 -8.35
N ALA A 5 -12.76 -0.07 -7.75
CA ALA A 5 -11.60 -0.95 -7.73
C ALA A 5 -11.83 -2.16 -8.66
N GLU A 6 -10.80 -2.53 -9.41
CA GLU A 6 -10.80 -3.63 -10.37
C GLU A 6 -9.64 -4.58 -10.06
N PRO A 7 -9.90 -5.80 -9.55
CA PRO A 7 -8.85 -6.77 -9.31
C PRO A 7 -8.30 -7.28 -10.65
N GLY A 8 -6.98 -7.32 -10.77
CA GLY A 8 -6.29 -7.78 -11.97
C GLY A 8 -6.16 -9.29 -12.04
N VAL A 9 -6.20 -9.82 -13.25
CA VAL A 9 -6.00 -11.24 -13.54
C VAL A 9 -4.63 -11.42 -14.20
N PRO A 10 -3.66 -12.06 -13.51
CA PRO A 10 -2.35 -12.34 -14.08
C PRO A 10 -2.43 -13.10 -15.41
N GLY A 11 -1.58 -12.73 -16.37
CA GLY A 11 -1.55 -13.32 -17.72
C GLY A 11 -2.66 -12.85 -18.67
N ARG A 12 -3.79 -12.35 -18.15
CA ARG A 12 -4.86 -11.73 -18.96
C ARG A 12 -4.70 -10.22 -19.05
N ASP A 13 -4.43 -9.58 -17.92
CA ASP A 13 -4.37 -8.13 -17.81
C ASP A 13 -2.92 -7.65 -17.89
N ALA A 14 -2.52 -7.07 -19.02
CA ALA A 14 -1.14 -6.65 -19.28
C ALA A 14 -0.59 -5.65 -18.24
N TRP A 15 -1.46 -4.82 -17.66
CA TRP A 15 -1.08 -3.84 -16.63
C TRP A 15 -0.65 -4.50 -15.32
N VAL A 16 -1.08 -5.74 -15.04
CA VAL A 16 -0.62 -6.49 -13.86
C VAL A 16 0.88 -6.78 -13.98
N GLY A 17 1.32 -7.30 -15.12
CA GLY A 17 2.75 -7.59 -15.36
C GLY A 17 3.63 -6.34 -15.34
N GLN A 18 3.10 -5.20 -15.81
CA GLN A 18 3.80 -3.91 -15.73
C GLN A 18 3.99 -3.44 -14.28
N VAL A 19 2.96 -3.59 -13.45
CA VAL A 19 3.04 -3.26 -12.02
C VAL A 19 3.99 -4.19 -11.28
N GLU A 20 3.96 -5.49 -11.59
CA GLU A 20 4.91 -6.46 -11.03
C GLU A 20 6.36 -6.11 -11.38
N GLU A 21 6.64 -5.73 -12.63
CA GLU A 21 7.96 -5.26 -13.05
C GLU A 21 8.34 -3.96 -12.36
N LEU A 22 7.43 -2.99 -12.23
CA LEU A 22 7.69 -1.74 -11.52
C LEU A 22 8.09 -1.98 -10.05
N VAL A 23 7.37 -2.86 -9.35
CA VAL A 23 7.67 -3.22 -7.95
C VAL A 23 9.02 -3.93 -7.87
N ARG A 24 9.30 -4.87 -8.79
CA ARG A 24 10.56 -5.60 -8.86
C ARG A 24 11.76 -4.69 -9.12
N ALA A 25 11.66 -3.83 -10.13
CA ALA A 25 12.73 -2.92 -10.54
C ALA A 25 13.08 -1.88 -9.45
N ARG A 26 12.15 -1.62 -8.52
CA ARG A 26 12.30 -0.66 -7.43
C ARG A 26 12.43 -1.30 -6.04
N SER A 27 12.57 -2.62 -6.01
CA SER A 27 12.83 -3.38 -4.80
C SER A 27 14.27 -3.85 -4.78
N ARG A 28 14.97 -3.54 -3.69
CA ARG A 28 16.29 -4.10 -3.40
C ARG A 28 16.15 -5.03 -2.21
N VAL A 29 16.49 -6.30 -2.39
CA VAL A 29 16.38 -7.31 -1.34
C VAL A 29 17.22 -6.93 -0.11
N ASP A 30 18.41 -6.37 -0.34
CA ASP A 30 19.32 -5.96 0.74
C ASP A 30 18.71 -4.96 1.71
N ASP A 31 17.79 -4.10 1.22
CA ASP A 31 17.12 -3.11 2.06
C ASP A 31 16.24 -3.78 3.14
N PHE A 32 15.80 -5.03 2.92
CA PHE A 32 15.00 -5.81 3.86
C PHE A 32 15.78 -6.93 4.57
N ALA A 33 17.08 -7.07 4.30
CA ALA A 33 17.89 -8.17 4.83
C ALA A 33 17.92 -8.19 6.37
N HIS A 34 17.91 -7.02 7.00
CA HIS A 34 17.87 -6.86 8.46
C HIS A 34 16.57 -7.39 9.11
N LEU A 35 15.49 -7.52 8.32
CA LEU A 35 14.22 -8.12 8.72
C LEU A 35 14.14 -9.62 8.38
N GLY A 36 15.21 -10.20 7.83
CA GLY A 36 15.25 -11.60 7.38
C GLY A 36 14.46 -11.87 6.10
N ILE A 37 14.01 -10.83 5.40
CA ILE A 37 13.27 -10.94 4.15
C ILE A 37 14.29 -11.04 3.00
N GLY A 38 14.19 -12.11 2.23
CA GLY A 38 14.99 -12.42 1.05
C GLY A 38 14.32 -12.06 -0.28
N GLY A 39 13.05 -11.65 -0.25
CA GLY A 39 12.36 -11.26 -1.46
C GLY A 39 10.93 -10.77 -1.21
N LEU A 40 10.36 -10.14 -2.23
CA LEU A 40 8.98 -9.71 -2.28
C LEU A 40 8.29 -10.39 -3.46
N LYS A 41 7.06 -10.84 -3.23
CA LYS A 41 6.19 -11.39 -4.27
C LYS A 41 4.90 -10.57 -4.31
N VAL A 42 4.50 -10.17 -5.51
CA VAL A 42 3.19 -9.53 -5.71
C VAL A 42 2.12 -10.62 -5.67
N ARG A 43 1.14 -10.47 -4.78
CA ARG A 43 0.01 -11.39 -4.64
C ARG A 43 -1.16 -10.98 -5.52
N GLN A 44 -1.50 -9.70 -5.46
CA GLN A 44 -2.64 -9.14 -6.18
C GLN A 44 -2.36 -7.69 -6.53
N VAL A 45 -2.79 -7.30 -7.73
CA VAL A 45 -2.82 -5.90 -8.15
C VAL A 45 -4.27 -5.51 -8.35
N THR A 46 -4.71 -4.43 -7.73
CA THR A 46 -6.04 -3.88 -7.87
C THR A 46 -5.93 -2.49 -8.48
N ARG A 47 -6.52 -2.29 -9.65
CA ARG A 47 -6.56 -0.98 -10.31
C ARG A 47 -7.65 -0.13 -9.69
N ILE A 48 -7.32 1.10 -9.33
CA ILE A 48 -8.22 2.09 -8.76
C ILE A 48 -8.60 3.06 -9.87
N HIS A 49 -9.90 3.23 -10.07
CA HIS A 49 -10.49 4.19 -10.99
C HIS A 49 -11.14 5.30 -10.18
N HIS A 50 -10.51 6.47 -10.12
CA HIS A 50 -10.99 7.62 -9.35
C HIS A 50 -11.45 8.75 -10.29
N ARG A 51 -12.73 8.72 -10.69
CA ARG A 51 -13.25 9.59 -11.77
C ARG A 51 -13.19 11.08 -11.42
N SER A 52 -13.63 11.46 -10.23
CA SER A 52 -13.66 12.86 -9.80
C SER A 52 -12.26 13.45 -9.68
N LEU A 53 -11.34 12.72 -9.04
CA LEU A 53 -9.95 13.14 -8.91
C LEU A 53 -9.24 13.24 -10.26
N ARG A 54 -9.53 12.34 -11.20
CA ARG A 54 -9.02 12.45 -12.58
C ARG A 54 -9.48 13.73 -13.26
N ILE A 55 -10.77 14.08 -13.18
CA ILE A 55 -11.29 15.34 -13.74
C ILE A 55 -10.56 16.55 -13.13
N VAL A 56 -10.40 16.58 -11.81
CA VAL A 56 -9.69 17.68 -11.12
C VAL A 56 -8.22 17.74 -11.56
N CYS A 57 -7.55 16.58 -11.71
CA CYS A 57 -6.18 16.51 -12.18
C CYS A 57 -6.06 17.05 -13.61
N ASP A 58 -6.92 16.62 -14.53
CA ASP A 58 -6.93 17.05 -15.92
C ASP A 58 -7.17 18.58 -16.04
N GLU A 59 -8.17 19.11 -15.29
CA GLU A 59 -8.42 20.56 -15.23
C GLU A 59 -7.22 21.36 -14.69
N LEU A 60 -6.47 20.79 -13.75
CA LEU A 60 -5.26 21.42 -13.22
C LEU A 60 -4.10 21.38 -14.20
N LEU A 61 -3.92 20.27 -14.91
CA LEU A 61 -2.90 20.16 -15.96
C LEU A 61 -3.14 21.21 -17.05
N ASP A 62 -4.38 21.33 -17.52
CA ASP A 62 -4.79 22.33 -18.50
C ASP A 62 -4.51 23.75 -17.99
N ARG A 63 -4.89 24.05 -16.73
CA ARG A 63 -4.68 25.36 -16.13
C ARG A 63 -3.22 25.72 -15.91
N LEU A 64 -2.39 24.71 -15.64
CA LEU A 64 -0.95 24.90 -15.43
C LEU A 64 -0.17 24.88 -16.74
N GLU A 65 -0.85 24.65 -17.87
CA GLU A 65 -0.24 24.50 -19.19
C GLU A 65 0.88 23.44 -19.17
N LEU A 66 0.71 22.43 -18.32
CA LEU A 66 1.64 21.32 -18.23
C LEU A 66 1.32 20.34 -19.35
N GLU A 67 2.26 20.15 -20.26
CA GLU A 67 2.15 19.06 -21.20
C GLU A 67 2.14 17.74 -20.42
N ALA A 68 1.05 16.98 -20.54
CA ALA A 68 0.82 15.72 -19.81
C ALA A 68 1.91 14.64 -20.04
N HIS A 69 2.91 14.90 -20.87
CA HIS A 69 4.00 13.96 -21.20
C HIS A 69 5.34 14.36 -20.61
N HIS A 70 5.49 15.60 -20.15
CA HIS A 70 6.74 16.06 -19.55
C HIS A 70 6.57 16.01 -18.02
N GLN A 71 7.24 15.05 -17.38
CA GLN A 71 7.32 14.85 -15.92
C GLN A 71 6.21 14.00 -15.26
N PHE A 72 5.62 13.04 -15.99
CA PHE A 72 4.79 11.99 -15.38
C PHE A 72 5.64 10.83 -14.84
N GLU A 73 5.43 10.43 -13.59
CA GLU A 73 6.09 9.29 -12.96
C GLU A 73 5.10 8.44 -12.16
N TYR A 74 5.31 7.12 -12.15
CA TYR A 74 4.71 6.27 -11.14
C TYR A 74 5.57 6.31 -9.88
N LEU A 75 4.98 6.55 -8.70
CA LEU A 75 5.67 6.57 -7.41
C LEU A 75 4.84 5.81 -6.35
N PHE A 76 5.48 5.31 -5.30
CA PHE A 76 4.83 4.66 -4.17
C PHE A 76 4.45 5.71 -3.12
N TYR A 77 3.24 5.61 -2.58
CA TYR A 77 2.84 6.36 -1.40
C TYR A 77 3.61 5.90 -0.16
N VAL A 78 4.08 6.85 0.65
CA VAL A 78 4.75 6.57 1.92
C VAL A 78 3.77 6.83 3.06
N PRO A 79 3.08 5.80 3.58
CA PRO A 79 2.11 5.97 4.64
C PRO A 79 2.79 6.21 5.99
N ASP A 80 1.99 6.65 6.95
CA ASP A 80 2.23 6.53 8.36
C ASP A 80 2.46 5.06 8.78
N PRO A 81 3.57 4.75 9.47
CA PRO A 81 3.87 3.38 9.86
C PRO A 81 2.83 2.72 10.78
N GLU A 82 2.14 3.52 11.60
CA GLU A 82 1.16 3.05 12.58
C GLU A 82 -0.24 2.92 11.94
N HIS A 83 -0.58 3.82 11.02
CA HIS A 83 -1.93 3.93 10.44
C HIS A 83 -2.02 3.51 8.96
N GLY A 84 -0.99 2.90 8.40
CA GLY A 84 -0.85 2.77 6.95
C GLY A 84 -2.02 2.09 6.22
N ILE A 85 -2.68 1.09 6.82
CA ILE A 85 -3.86 0.45 6.21
C ILE A 85 -5.03 1.44 6.06
N ALA A 86 -5.32 2.19 7.13
CA ALA A 86 -6.40 3.17 7.12
C ALA A 86 -6.08 4.32 6.15
N GLU A 87 -4.83 4.72 6.09
CA GLU A 87 -4.37 5.80 5.22
C GLU A 87 -4.39 5.39 3.75
N TYR A 88 -3.96 4.18 3.39
CA TYR A 88 -4.10 3.67 2.01
C TYR A 88 -5.55 3.71 1.55
N ARG A 89 -6.51 3.38 2.43
CA ARG A 89 -7.93 3.50 2.14
C ARG A 89 -8.34 4.95 1.89
N ALA A 90 -8.01 5.85 2.81
CA ALA A 90 -8.36 7.27 2.70
C ALA A 90 -7.77 7.90 1.42
N VAL A 91 -6.51 7.59 1.09
CA VAL A 91 -5.87 8.08 -0.13
C VAL A 91 -6.51 7.48 -1.39
N ALA A 92 -6.90 6.21 -1.38
CA ALA A 92 -7.60 5.60 -2.50
C ALA A 92 -9.01 6.19 -2.74
N GLU A 93 -9.68 6.63 -1.68
CA GLU A 93 -11.06 7.17 -1.70
C GLU A 93 -11.14 8.67 -1.98
N GLU A 94 -10.19 9.45 -1.43
CA GLU A 94 -10.24 10.91 -1.41
C GLU A 94 -9.02 11.57 -2.08
N GLY A 95 -8.04 10.77 -2.51
CA GLY A 95 -6.73 11.24 -2.96
C GLY A 95 -5.83 11.71 -1.80
N LEU A 96 -4.70 12.32 -2.14
CA LEU A 96 -3.72 12.81 -1.15
C LEU A 96 -4.22 14.01 -0.31
N ARG A 97 -5.38 14.57 -0.64
CA ARG A 97 -6.00 15.64 0.16
C ARG A 97 -6.27 15.18 1.59
N SER A 98 -6.69 13.92 1.77
CA SER A 98 -6.94 13.28 3.07
C SER A 98 -5.74 13.39 4.03
N VAL A 99 -4.52 13.33 3.48
CA VAL A 99 -3.25 13.44 4.22
C VAL A 99 -2.93 14.89 4.53
N THR A 100 -3.01 15.76 3.52
CA THR A 100 -2.71 17.19 3.70
C THR A 100 -3.70 17.91 4.61
N ALA A 101 -4.95 17.45 4.68
CA ALA A 101 -5.97 17.96 5.61
C ALA A 101 -5.58 17.75 7.08
N GLN A 102 -4.67 16.82 7.37
CA GLN A 102 -4.11 16.55 8.69
C GLN A 102 -2.84 17.37 8.97
N ASN A 103 -2.52 18.37 8.15
CA ASN A 103 -1.27 19.15 8.19
C ASN A 103 -0.01 18.28 8.08
N ARG A 104 -0.11 17.15 7.38
CA ARG A 104 1.03 16.27 7.10
C ARG A 104 1.52 16.45 5.67
N PRO A 105 2.84 16.36 5.43
CA PRO A 105 3.35 16.32 4.07
C PRO A 105 2.91 15.02 3.39
N ALA A 106 2.36 15.13 2.20
CA ALA A 106 2.14 13.97 1.35
C ALA A 106 3.48 13.56 0.71
N LEU A 107 3.94 12.34 1.02
CA LEU A 107 5.24 11.84 0.62
C LEU A 107 5.11 10.69 -0.38
N LEU A 108 5.85 10.77 -1.47
CA LEU A 108 5.95 9.72 -2.48
C LEU A 108 7.41 9.30 -2.66
N THR A 109 7.66 8.06 -3.07
CA THR A 109 9.02 7.51 -3.27
C THR A 109 9.09 6.59 -4.48
N ASN A 110 10.29 6.40 -5.02
CA ASN A 110 10.56 5.44 -6.08
C ASN A 110 11.20 4.16 -5.52
N SER A 111 11.26 4.00 -4.20
CA SER A 111 11.83 2.82 -3.54
C SER A 111 10.75 2.08 -2.74
N VAL A 112 10.62 0.78 -2.99
CA VAL A 112 9.69 -0.08 -2.23
C VAL A 112 10.10 -0.15 -0.76
N ALA A 113 11.40 -0.20 -0.47
CA ALA A 113 11.90 -0.21 0.89
C ALA A 113 11.51 1.06 1.65
N VAL A 114 11.64 2.22 1.01
CA VAL A 114 11.28 3.51 1.61
C VAL A 114 9.79 3.61 1.95
N ALA A 115 8.92 2.95 1.17
CA ALA A 115 7.48 2.90 1.45
C ALA A 115 7.10 1.85 2.50
N GLU A 116 7.72 0.66 2.48
CA GLU A 116 7.22 -0.51 3.22
C GLU A 116 8.00 -0.84 4.50
N ALA A 117 9.33 -0.65 4.51
CA ALA A 117 10.14 -0.95 5.69
C ALA A 117 9.73 -0.16 6.96
N PRO A 118 9.24 1.10 6.92
CA PRO A 118 8.82 1.80 8.13
C PRO A 118 7.71 1.05 8.88
N ARG A 119 6.73 0.53 8.12
CA ARG A 119 5.60 -0.21 8.66
C ARG A 119 6.05 -1.54 9.25
N LEU A 120 7.00 -2.21 8.60
CA LEU A 120 7.58 -3.47 9.10
C LEU A 120 8.38 -3.27 10.38
N GLU A 121 9.21 -2.22 10.43
CA GLU A 121 9.97 -1.83 11.62
C GLU A 121 9.04 -1.46 12.78
N HIS A 122 8.00 -0.65 12.51
CA HIS A 122 6.98 -0.33 13.51
C HIS A 122 6.30 -1.60 14.03
N LEU A 123 5.84 -2.48 13.14
CA LEU A 123 5.20 -3.74 13.51
C LEU A 123 6.12 -4.62 14.36
N ALA A 124 7.41 -4.72 14.01
CA ALA A 124 8.39 -5.48 14.78
C ALA A 124 8.56 -4.95 16.22
N ASN A 125 8.34 -3.65 16.44
CA ASN A 125 8.43 -3.01 17.75
C ASN A 125 7.15 -3.11 18.60
N THR A 126 5.99 -3.43 18.00
CA THR A 126 4.74 -3.65 18.73
C THR A 126 4.79 -4.89 19.63
N GLU A 127 3.94 -4.95 20.66
CA GLU A 127 3.83 -6.14 21.53
C GLU A 127 3.49 -7.41 20.72
N ALA A 128 2.60 -7.28 19.74
CA ALA A 128 2.23 -8.36 18.83
C ALA A 128 3.43 -8.83 17.99
N GLY A 129 4.18 -7.92 17.38
CA GLY A 129 5.38 -8.26 16.61
C GLY A 129 6.46 -8.91 17.47
N GLN A 130 6.69 -8.42 18.69
CA GLN A 130 7.61 -9.04 19.63
C GLN A 130 7.15 -10.43 20.06
N ALA A 131 5.85 -10.65 20.27
CA ALA A 131 5.28 -11.96 20.59
C ALA A 131 5.50 -12.95 19.44
N VAL A 132 5.28 -12.50 18.19
CA VAL A 132 5.58 -13.25 16.98
C VAL A 132 7.08 -13.61 16.93
N ALA A 133 7.98 -12.64 17.10
CA ALA A 133 9.42 -12.88 17.09
C ALA A 133 9.89 -13.85 18.20
N ARG A 134 9.24 -13.86 19.36
CA ARG A 134 9.50 -14.85 20.43
C ARG A 134 9.02 -16.24 20.02
N ALA A 135 7.84 -16.36 19.42
CA ALA A 135 7.31 -17.63 18.93
C ALA A 135 8.21 -18.22 17.83
N VAL A 136 8.65 -17.39 16.88
CA VAL A 136 9.61 -17.77 15.84
C VAL A 136 10.90 -18.30 16.44
N ARG A 137 11.53 -17.57 17.37
CA ARG A 137 12.77 -18.00 18.01
C ARG A 137 12.64 -19.33 18.73
N ARG A 138 11.55 -19.54 19.48
CA ARG A 138 11.31 -20.81 20.19
C ARG A 138 11.18 -21.99 19.23
N ALA A 139 10.43 -21.82 18.15
CA ALA A 139 10.27 -22.90 17.18
C ALA A 139 11.58 -23.16 16.41
N VAL A 140 12.37 -22.14 16.07
CA VAL A 140 13.71 -22.34 15.47
C VAL A 140 14.66 -23.08 16.42
N GLN A 141 14.65 -22.74 17.72
CA GLN A 141 15.45 -23.45 18.73
C GLN A 141 15.04 -24.92 18.85
N GLN A 142 13.74 -25.18 19.01
CA GLN A 142 13.21 -26.56 19.03
C GLN A 142 13.62 -27.35 17.79
N TRP A 143 13.67 -26.71 16.63
CA TRP A 143 14.12 -27.30 15.38
C TRP A 143 15.60 -27.68 15.37
N GLN A 144 16.45 -26.79 15.89
CA GLN A 144 17.88 -27.04 15.96
C GLN A 144 18.23 -28.14 16.97
N GLU A 145 17.38 -28.36 17.97
CA GLU A 145 17.55 -29.39 19.00
C GLU A 145 17.06 -30.78 18.56
N LEU A 146 16.31 -30.90 17.45
CA LEU A 146 15.84 -32.19 16.94
C LEU A 146 17.01 -33.03 16.36
N PRO A 147 17.09 -34.33 16.68
CA PRO A 147 18.02 -35.25 16.04
C PRO A 147 17.88 -35.20 14.51
N LEU A 148 18.99 -35.26 13.77
CA LEU A 148 19.01 -35.24 12.29
C LEU A 148 18.06 -36.27 11.64
N ALA A 149 17.77 -37.39 12.30
CA ALA A 149 16.84 -38.41 11.84
C ALA A 149 15.35 -38.04 12.00
N GLU A 150 15.05 -37.11 12.90
CA GLU A 150 13.71 -36.60 13.22
C GLU A 150 13.45 -35.20 12.65
N GLN A 151 14.48 -34.57 12.06
CA GLN A 151 14.30 -33.33 11.31
C GLN A 151 13.34 -33.59 10.16
N PRO A 152 12.18 -32.90 10.13
CA PRO A 152 11.22 -33.11 9.07
C PRO A 152 11.85 -32.77 7.72
N ARG A 153 11.61 -33.61 6.70
CA ARG A 153 11.95 -33.28 5.31
C ARG A 153 11.34 -31.91 4.99
N ASN A 154 12.01 -31.09 4.17
CA ASN A 154 11.69 -29.66 3.88
C ASN A 154 10.19 -29.31 3.84
N ASP A 155 9.38 -30.25 3.38
CA ASP A 155 7.92 -30.24 3.23
C ASP A 155 7.13 -30.14 4.57
N MET A 156 7.77 -30.31 5.73
CA MET A 156 7.14 -30.38 7.06
C MET A 156 7.69 -29.38 8.10
N CYS A 157 8.32 -28.29 7.64
CA CYS A 157 8.65 -27.17 8.53
C CYS A 157 7.40 -26.59 9.21
N PRO A 158 7.42 -26.26 10.52
CA PRO A 158 6.34 -25.57 11.18
C PRO A 158 6.18 -24.24 10.48
N LYS A 159 4.95 -23.98 10.03
CA LYS A 159 4.59 -22.70 9.47
C LYS A 159 4.62 -21.70 10.62
N LEU A 160 5.68 -20.92 10.70
CA LEU A 160 5.93 -19.96 11.76
C LEU A 160 4.95 -18.77 11.60
N PRO A 161 4.45 -18.17 12.70
CA PRO A 161 3.72 -16.92 12.62
C PRO A 161 4.71 -15.85 12.15
N VAL A 162 4.37 -15.19 11.06
CA VAL A 162 5.23 -14.25 10.36
C VAL A 162 4.35 -13.12 9.88
N ILE A 163 4.92 -11.93 9.68
CA ILE A 163 4.21 -10.85 8.99
C ILE A 163 3.83 -11.37 7.60
N THR A 164 2.55 -11.64 7.37
CA THR A 164 2.08 -12.43 6.22
C THR A 164 1.84 -11.60 4.97
N GLY A 165 1.83 -10.27 5.07
CA GLY A 165 1.65 -9.42 3.90
C GLY A 165 1.96 -7.95 4.10
N GLY A 166 2.19 -7.30 2.96
CA GLY A 166 2.37 -5.86 2.82
C GLY A 166 1.38 -5.27 1.84
N MET A 167 1.30 -3.95 1.81
CA MET A 167 0.52 -3.23 0.81
C MET A 167 1.30 -2.03 0.31
N LEU A 168 1.27 -1.81 -1.00
CA LEU A 168 1.82 -0.61 -1.63
C LEU A 168 0.71 0.07 -2.41
N LEU A 169 0.62 1.39 -2.28
CA LEU A 169 -0.20 2.21 -3.15
C LEU A 169 0.71 2.89 -4.17
N ILE A 170 0.48 2.59 -5.46
CA ILE A 170 1.19 3.18 -6.58
C ILE A 170 0.34 4.31 -7.15
N CYS A 171 0.95 5.49 -7.21
CA CYS A 171 0.34 6.70 -7.71
C CYS A 171 0.96 7.11 -9.04
N GLY A 172 0.14 7.51 -10.00
CA GLY A 172 0.58 8.30 -11.15
C GLY A 172 0.69 9.77 -10.76
N VAL A 173 1.82 10.39 -11.03
CA VAL A 173 2.18 11.71 -10.50
C VAL A 173 2.65 12.61 -11.62
N TYR A 174 2.07 13.80 -11.72
CA TYR A 174 2.64 14.87 -12.54
C TYR A 174 3.52 15.75 -11.64
N LEU A 175 4.83 15.64 -11.83
CA LEU A 175 5.79 16.45 -11.09
C LEU A 175 5.86 17.83 -11.74
N CYS A 176 5.80 18.89 -10.93
CA CYS A 176 5.94 20.26 -11.40
C CYS A 176 7.30 20.79 -10.97
N ASP A 177 8.23 20.93 -11.91
CA ASP A 177 9.57 21.52 -11.68
C ASP A 177 10.26 20.91 -10.43
N PRO A 178 10.62 19.61 -10.46
CA PRO A 178 11.17 18.93 -9.30
C PRO A 178 12.52 19.51 -8.89
N GLN A 179 12.60 20.10 -7.70
CA GLN A 179 13.81 20.73 -7.14
C GLN A 179 14.37 19.94 -5.95
N PRO A 180 15.70 19.89 -5.76
CA PRO A 180 16.27 19.30 -4.55
C PRO A 180 15.93 20.14 -3.32
N ALA A 181 15.49 19.50 -2.24
CA ALA A 181 15.23 20.15 -0.96
C ALA A 181 16.53 20.40 -0.18
N SER A 182 16.44 21.17 0.91
CA SER A 182 17.51 21.25 1.91
C SER A 182 17.06 20.59 3.23
N PRO A 183 17.88 19.71 3.85
CA PRO A 183 19.04 19.04 3.24
C PRO A 183 18.67 18.25 1.99
N VAL A 184 19.63 18.09 1.08
CA VAL A 184 19.45 17.36 -0.20
C VAL A 184 19.29 15.86 0.03
N CYS A 185 19.91 15.36 1.10
CA CYS A 185 19.89 13.95 1.43
C CYS A 185 19.17 13.70 2.76
N PHE A 186 18.63 12.49 2.91
CA PHE A 186 18.18 11.96 4.19
C PHE A 186 18.99 10.72 4.59
N GLU A 187 19.10 10.51 5.89
CA GLU A 187 19.77 9.34 6.48
C GLU A 187 18.74 8.38 7.08
N GLY A 188 19.13 7.12 7.17
CA GLY A 188 18.38 6.08 7.89
C GLY A 188 17.63 5.11 7.00
N ALA A 189 17.28 3.98 7.63
CA ALA A 189 16.25 3.08 7.12
C ALA A 189 14.91 3.84 7.03
N ALA A 190 14.01 3.33 6.21
CA ALA A 190 12.81 4.01 5.76
C ALA A 190 11.97 4.69 6.87
N GLY A 191 12.00 4.20 8.12
CA GLY A 191 11.33 4.81 9.27
C GLY A 191 11.67 6.28 9.54
N GLY A 192 12.81 6.79 9.07
CA GLY A 192 13.24 8.19 9.27
C GLY A 192 12.65 9.20 8.27
N VAL A 193 11.89 8.76 7.28
CA VAL A 193 11.46 9.65 6.18
C VAL A 193 10.49 10.70 6.68
N HIS A 194 9.42 10.32 7.40
CA HIS A 194 8.44 11.26 7.95
C HIS A 194 9.05 12.23 8.97
N THR A 195 10.07 11.82 9.72
CA THR A 195 10.76 12.69 10.69
C THR A 195 11.75 13.63 10.02
N SER A 196 12.33 13.23 8.89
CA SER A 196 13.24 14.08 8.12
C SER A 196 12.53 15.26 7.47
N TRP A 197 11.26 15.11 7.07
CA TRP A 197 10.47 16.17 6.46
C TRP A 197 9.76 16.98 7.56
N PRO A 198 10.13 18.25 7.79
CA PRO A 198 9.40 19.07 8.76
C PRO A 198 7.93 19.18 8.35
N GLN A 199 7.02 19.01 9.32
CA GLN A 199 5.58 19.21 9.13
C GLN A 199 5.29 20.64 8.64
N GLU A 200 6.10 21.61 9.07
CA GLU A 200 5.99 22.98 8.63
C GLU A 200 6.40 23.10 7.16
N VAL A 201 5.49 23.66 6.36
CA VAL A 201 5.84 24.29 5.09
C VAL A 201 6.80 25.42 5.47
N PRO A 202 8.05 25.48 4.96
CA PRO A 202 8.81 26.70 5.06
C PRO A 202 7.91 27.78 4.48
N SER A 203 7.47 28.69 5.33
CA SER A 203 6.74 29.87 4.90
C SER A 203 7.73 30.59 4.01
N ALA A 204 7.67 30.33 2.70
CA ALA A 204 8.49 31.03 1.74
C ALA A 204 8.12 32.49 1.95
N THR A 205 8.99 33.23 2.64
CA THR A 205 8.85 34.67 2.73
C THR A 205 8.90 35.12 1.27
N PRO A 206 7.86 35.77 0.74
CA PRO A 206 7.86 36.17 -0.66
C PRO A 206 8.81 37.36 -0.80
N GLN A 207 10.12 37.10 -0.80
CA GLN A 207 11.10 38.05 -1.31
C GLN A 207 11.09 37.93 -2.84
N GLY A 208 10.10 38.59 -3.44
CA GLY A 208 9.92 38.70 -4.88
C GLY A 208 8.53 38.25 -5.31
N GLY A 209 7.66 39.21 -5.61
CA GLY A 209 6.27 39.00 -6.07
C GLY A 209 6.17 38.36 -7.46
N GLY A 210 6.59 37.11 -7.59
CA GLY A 210 6.33 36.26 -8.74
C GLY A 210 5.30 35.19 -8.39
N VAL A 211 4.27 35.04 -9.22
CA VAL A 211 3.14 34.08 -9.11
C VAL A 211 3.58 32.59 -9.21
N GLY A 212 4.86 32.28 -9.04
CA GLY A 212 5.48 30.99 -9.39
C GLY A 212 5.90 30.07 -8.23
N THR A 213 5.97 30.52 -6.98
CA THR A 213 6.60 29.74 -5.88
C THR A 213 5.76 28.60 -5.32
N HIS A 214 4.44 28.57 -5.55
CA HIS A 214 3.55 27.50 -5.06
C HIS A 214 3.51 26.24 -5.95
N ARG A 215 4.38 26.17 -6.98
CA ARG A 215 4.34 25.11 -8.00
C ARG A 215 5.42 24.06 -7.86
N GLN A 216 6.37 24.21 -6.95
CA GLN A 216 7.54 23.35 -6.92
C GLN A 216 7.28 22.06 -6.13
N THR A 217 7.50 20.92 -6.77
CA THR A 217 7.70 19.65 -6.06
C THR A 217 9.14 19.61 -5.58
N VAL A 218 9.36 19.27 -4.31
CA VAL A 218 10.72 19.15 -3.76
C VAL A 218 11.05 17.71 -3.45
N PHE A 219 12.29 17.30 -3.67
CA PHE A 219 12.73 15.93 -3.39
C PHE A 219 14.02 15.88 -2.56
N ARG A 220 14.22 14.77 -1.86
CA ARG A 220 15.48 14.41 -1.20
C ARG A 220 15.94 13.05 -1.69
N CYS A 221 17.25 12.86 -1.74
CA CYS A 221 17.87 11.59 -2.08
C CYS A 221 18.26 10.81 -0.83
N LYS A 222 18.26 9.49 -0.89
CA LYS A 222 18.84 8.66 0.17
C LYS A 222 20.37 8.85 0.15
N SER A 223 20.98 8.98 1.32
CA SER A 223 22.43 9.29 1.45
C SER A 223 23.36 8.19 0.94
N ASP A 224 22.97 6.92 1.12
CA ASP A 224 23.69 5.73 0.66
C ASP A 224 23.30 5.28 -0.75
N ASP A 225 22.15 5.74 -1.26
CA ASP A 225 21.65 5.44 -2.60
C ASP A 225 20.93 6.65 -3.22
N PRO A 226 21.63 7.51 -3.96
CA PRO A 226 21.03 8.72 -4.53
C PRO A 226 20.00 8.44 -5.63
N SER A 227 19.87 7.19 -6.09
CA SER A 227 18.79 6.79 -7.00
C SER A 227 17.45 6.68 -6.28
N GLN A 228 17.46 6.43 -4.97
CA GLN A 228 16.25 6.43 -4.14
C GLN A 228 15.93 7.86 -3.70
N LYS A 229 14.72 8.29 -4.03
CA LYS A 229 14.26 9.66 -3.79
C LYS A 229 12.93 9.65 -3.07
N VAL A 230 12.72 10.65 -2.24
CA VAL A 230 11.43 10.97 -1.63
C VAL A 230 11.01 12.35 -2.08
N TRP A 231 9.81 12.45 -2.62
CA TRP A 231 9.19 13.70 -3.05
C TRP A 231 8.16 14.13 -2.01
N ARG A 232 8.20 15.41 -1.65
CA ARG A 232 7.12 16.10 -0.93
C ARG A 232 6.20 16.74 -1.97
N ILE A 233 4.94 16.33 -1.96
CA ILE A 233 3.94 16.77 -2.94
C ILE A 233 3.28 18.08 -2.46
N SER A 234 3.44 19.12 -3.26
CA SER A 234 2.85 20.45 -3.01
C SER A 234 1.43 20.58 -3.57
N GLN A 235 1.09 19.80 -4.60
CA GLN A 235 -0.21 19.79 -5.26
C GLN A 235 -0.82 18.37 -5.26
N PRO A 236 -1.58 18.00 -4.21
CA PRO A 236 -2.14 16.65 -4.05
C PRO A 236 -3.03 16.19 -5.19
N ASP A 237 -3.66 17.12 -5.91
CA ASP A 237 -4.57 16.84 -7.02
C ASP A 237 -3.88 16.39 -8.30
N LEU A 238 -2.57 16.62 -8.43
CA LEU A 238 -1.76 16.12 -9.55
C LEU A 238 -1.30 14.67 -9.34
N VAL A 239 -1.86 14.00 -8.32
CA VAL A 239 -1.53 12.63 -7.95
C VAL A 239 -2.78 11.77 -8.01
N LEU A 240 -2.69 10.69 -8.78
CA LEU A 240 -3.76 9.71 -8.96
C LEU A 240 -3.35 8.39 -8.32
N PRO A 241 -4.04 7.92 -7.26
CA PRO A 241 -3.84 6.56 -6.75
C PRO A 241 -4.39 5.58 -7.79
N GLU A 242 -3.50 4.88 -8.51
CA GLU A 242 -3.89 4.05 -9.65
C GLU A 242 -3.87 2.55 -9.35
N TYR A 243 -2.95 2.08 -8.51
CA TYR A 243 -2.83 0.66 -8.21
C TYR A 243 -2.59 0.43 -6.73
N LEU A 244 -3.37 -0.47 -6.14
CA LEU A 244 -3.07 -1.06 -4.85
C LEU A 244 -2.47 -2.44 -5.08
N VAL A 245 -1.29 -2.68 -4.49
CA VAL A 245 -0.53 -3.91 -4.63
C VAL A 245 -0.47 -4.59 -3.28
N GLU A 246 -0.90 -5.84 -3.22
CA GLU A 246 -0.70 -6.69 -2.06
C GLU A 246 0.61 -7.48 -2.23
N LEU A 247 1.43 -7.46 -1.19
CA LEU A 247 2.73 -8.11 -1.17
C LEU A 247 2.71 -9.33 -0.24
N GLU A 248 3.48 -10.34 -0.63
CA GLU A 248 3.89 -11.47 0.19
C GLU A 248 5.41 -11.39 0.40
N TYR A 249 5.86 -11.61 1.63
CA TYR A 249 7.27 -11.60 1.99
C TYR A 249 7.87 -13.00 1.88
N VAL A 250 8.98 -13.11 1.15
CA VAL A 250 9.79 -14.32 1.07
C VAL A 250 10.94 -14.19 2.07
N TYR A 251 11.05 -15.10 3.03
CA TYR A 251 12.08 -15.05 4.08
C TYR A 251 13.28 -15.94 3.72
N ASN A 252 14.48 -15.52 4.11
CA ASN A 252 15.74 -16.22 3.78
C ASN A 252 15.87 -17.60 4.44
N THR A 253 15.17 -17.83 5.55
CA THR A 253 15.11 -19.13 6.21
C THR A 253 13.99 -19.98 5.63
N GLY A 254 14.32 -21.10 4.99
CA GLY A 254 13.34 -22.11 4.55
C GLY A 254 12.48 -22.70 5.68
N LEU A 255 12.86 -22.46 6.93
CA LEU A 255 12.08 -22.77 8.14
C LEU A 255 10.84 -21.88 8.31
N ILE A 256 10.82 -20.71 7.68
CA ILE A 256 9.81 -19.68 7.85
C ILE A 256 8.95 -19.62 6.58
N GLN A 257 7.82 -20.34 6.60
CA GLN A 257 6.75 -20.15 5.62
C GLN A 257 5.56 -19.43 6.26
N PRO A 258 5.02 -18.37 5.64
CA PRO A 258 3.83 -17.71 6.16
C PRO A 258 2.66 -18.69 6.18
N GLN A 259 2.06 -18.89 7.36
CA GLN A 259 0.80 -19.62 7.46
C GLN A 259 -0.34 -18.67 7.10
N LEU A 260 -0.73 -18.64 5.82
CA LEU A 260 -2.07 -18.19 5.48
C LEU A 260 -3.04 -19.30 5.89
N ALA A 261 -4.05 -18.94 6.68
CA ALA A 261 -5.22 -19.80 6.77
C ALA A 261 -5.75 -19.97 5.35
N GLU A 262 -5.79 -21.20 4.83
CA GLU A 262 -6.56 -21.59 3.64
C GLU A 262 -8.06 -21.45 3.91
N LYS A 263 -8.50 -20.32 4.49
CA LYS A 263 -9.91 -19.97 4.44
C LYS A 263 -10.18 -19.51 3.02
N ASP A 264 -11.25 -20.05 2.44
CA ASP A 264 -11.86 -19.78 1.14
C ASP A 264 -12.21 -18.29 0.84
N ASP A 265 -11.45 -17.33 1.34
CA ASP A 265 -11.53 -15.95 0.90
C ASP A 265 -10.68 -15.81 -0.36
N ALA A 266 -11.26 -16.19 -1.50
CA ALA A 266 -10.71 -16.06 -2.85
C ALA A 266 -10.28 -14.62 -3.25
N PHE A 267 -10.28 -13.67 -2.31
CA PHE A 267 -10.12 -12.25 -2.54
C PHE A 267 -9.28 -11.48 -1.48
N GLY A 268 -8.64 -12.18 -0.54
CA GLY A 268 -7.65 -11.58 0.38
C GLY A 268 -8.20 -10.60 1.44
N PRO A 269 -7.39 -10.16 2.43
CA PRO A 269 -7.72 -9.14 3.44
C PRO A 269 -8.40 -7.87 2.91
N PHE A 270 -8.12 -7.46 1.67
CA PHE A 270 -8.78 -6.31 1.04
C PHE A 270 -10.20 -6.63 0.53
N TYR A 271 -10.64 -7.89 0.48
CA TYR A 271 -12.05 -8.18 0.16
C TYR A 271 -13.00 -7.69 1.23
N SER A 272 -12.61 -7.66 2.51
CA SER A 272 -13.45 -7.03 3.54
C SER A 272 -13.64 -5.53 3.25
N LEU A 273 -12.58 -4.88 2.75
CA LEU A 273 -12.59 -3.50 2.30
C LEU A 273 -13.45 -3.33 1.03
N LEU A 274 -13.26 -4.16 0.01
CA LEU A 274 -14.02 -4.15 -1.26
C LEU A 274 -15.49 -4.58 -1.12
N ARG A 275 -15.81 -5.45 -0.16
CA ARG A 275 -17.17 -5.89 0.17
C ARG A 275 -17.95 -4.73 0.77
N ASP A 276 -17.32 -3.94 1.63
CA ASP A 276 -17.92 -2.73 2.18
C ASP A 276 -18.10 -1.65 1.09
N PHE A 277 -17.18 -1.54 0.13
CA PHE A 277 -17.35 -0.71 -1.07
C PHE A 277 -18.52 -1.16 -1.97
N SER A 278 -18.76 -2.47 -2.07
CA SER A 278 -19.85 -3.04 -2.87
C SER A 278 -21.22 -2.83 -2.22
N CYS A 279 -21.28 -2.75 -0.88
CA CYS A 279 -22.51 -2.48 -0.14
C CYS A 279 -23.05 -1.05 -0.37
N CYS A 280 -22.18 -0.11 -0.74
CA CYS A 280 -22.56 1.28 -1.06
C CYS A 280 -22.92 1.53 -2.53
N THR A 281 -22.88 0.51 -3.41
CA THR A 281 -23.13 0.68 -4.87
C THR A 281 -24.32 -0.11 -5.42
N GLY A 282 -25.18 -0.67 -4.57
CA GLY A 282 -26.55 -1.03 -4.94
C GLY A 282 -26.70 -2.19 -5.95
N LEU A 283 -25.66 -3.00 -6.17
CA LEU A 283 -25.82 -4.24 -6.93
C LEU A 283 -26.05 -5.41 -5.98
N SER A 284 -27.29 -5.52 -5.49
CA SER A 284 -27.79 -6.73 -4.86
C SER A 284 -27.91 -7.82 -5.94
N ARG A 285 -26.89 -8.69 -6.04
CA ARG A 285 -27.06 -9.97 -6.73
C ARG A 285 -27.87 -10.88 -5.80
N ARG A 286 -29.13 -11.10 -6.19
CA ARG A 286 -29.94 -12.22 -5.70
C ARG A 286 -29.16 -13.51 -5.90
N THR A 287 -28.84 -14.19 -4.81
CA THR A 287 -28.46 -15.60 -4.83
C THR A 287 -29.62 -16.42 -5.41
N PRO A 288 -29.37 -17.39 -6.31
CA PRO A 288 -30.40 -18.34 -6.69
C PRO A 288 -30.67 -19.23 -5.49
N GLN A 289 -31.85 -19.08 -4.89
CA GLN A 289 -32.34 -20.02 -3.90
C GLN A 289 -32.60 -21.36 -4.59
N SER A 290 -31.97 -22.40 -4.06
CA SER A 290 -32.28 -23.78 -4.33
C SER A 290 -33.73 -24.08 -3.92
N GLU A 291 -34.55 -24.43 -4.91
CA GLU A 291 -35.74 -25.25 -4.71
C GLU A 291 -35.28 -26.62 -4.18
N ASP A 292 -35.77 -27.07 -3.02
CA ASP A 292 -36.83 -28.08 -3.01
C ASP A 292 -37.40 -28.39 -1.61
N ALA A 293 -38.74 -28.45 -1.60
CA ALA A 293 -39.72 -29.20 -0.80
C ALA A 293 -39.54 -29.50 0.71
N GLY A 294 -40.58 -29.16 1.49
CA GLY A 294 -40.87 -29.89 2.74
C GLY A 294 -41.85 -29.28 3.76
N ALA A 295 -43.10 -29.06 3.37
CA ALA A 295 -44.37 -29.14 4.14
C ALA A 295 -44.56 -28.51 5.56
N ASP A 296 -45.71 -27.80 5.65
CA ASP A 296 -46.69 -27.69 6.74
C ASP A 296 -46.30 -27.05 8.10
N CYS A 297 -46.89 -25.88 8.39
CA CYS A 297 -48.07 -25.79 9.28
C CYS A 297 -48.60 -24.35 9.46
N ALA A 298 -49.89 -24.19 9.17
CA ALA A 298 -50.91 -23.38 9.86
C ALA A 298 -50.67 -21.88 10.19
N ALA A 299 -51.36 -21.05 9.39
CA ALA A 299 -52.31 -19.99 9.76
C ALA A 299 -52.19 -19.29 11.14
N LEU A 300 -52.13 -17.95 11.12
CA LEU A 300 -53.09 -17.10 11.83
C LEU A 300 -53.09 -15.65 11.30
N HIS A 301 -54.30 -15.14 11.14
CA HIS A 301 -54.70 -13.80 10.73
C HIS A 301 -54.16 -12.69 11.64
N CYS A 302 -53.92 -11.49 11.08
CA CYS A 302 -54.61 -10.26 11.51
C CYS A 302 -54.39 -9.10 10.52
N THR A 303 -55.47 -8.36 10.32
CA THR A 303 -55.75 -7.29 9.35
C THR A 303 -55.09 -5.94 9.68
N PRO A 304 -55.02 -4.99 8.71
CA PRO A 304 -54.43 -3.67 8.90
C PRO A 304 -55.45 -2.64 9.39
N SER A 305 -54.96 -1.61 10.09
CA SER A 305 -55.72 -0.40 10.39
C SER A 305 -54.82 0.84 10.21
N LEU A 306 -55.24 1.66 9.24
CA LEU A 306 -55.01 3.11 9.02
C LEU A 306 -53.59 3.64 8.86
#